data_AF-A0A4U9I1L8-F1
#
_entry.id   AF-A0A4U9I1L8-F1
#
_cell.length_a   1.000
_cell.length_b   1.000
_cell.length_c   1.000
_cell.angle_alpha   90.00
_cell.angle_beta   90.00
_cell.angle_gamma   90.00
#
_symmetry.space_group_name_H-M   'P 1'
#
loop_
_entity.id
_entity.type
_entity.pdbx_description
1 polymer ?
#
loop_
_entity_poly.entity_id
_entity_poly.type
_entity_poly.pdbx_seq_one_letter_code
_entity_poly.pdbx_strand_id
1 'polypeptide(L)'
;MTIRIYPSRLQGEPLETHEHETMTLSAWFAQNVQGWTPDQQHPVAVEIDGVPVPSSEWPLCVIKRETDVRMYPVPYGTGAEIALWVAVSVAVASAAYSIYMMSTMSQPGGSGAQAASGDQIDLNPAKANAAKLGDPIREIFGKYRVWPDYVMQPVSRFVNETSMETSMFLCVGVGDMVINQSDIKIGNTPISAFGTDVRYTLYPPGATVSGDTRTENWFNSPEVGNTGSGTAGLDLGSSGPETVSIIADALVMSDNTITLVDVSASGGDEEIPPSWTVGTVITVLAPNSYTVVSSGGYSVIYGGIEELAPYIGMPLTLNYNGNDYDLVTASYAPGVPAVPGVGGSAATITASAAPTSYDFSTAPVTFSISWQGTTYAVSLVTNYVTMSGLTSSITSQLSGSGLVARDISGRLEIGEASSPFAGGSITNSPLPASAFGDAPVNTTGVKSAGGTAEVRAHITLAYNSAAGTPFTGLPEGIQRFSLGLAGNQFRITAIDSQTVTVERTTVTTGAAGETITTPDPSWPGFTERTLLDATVTGVSDDYEWVGPFLACPDGRNTGCLRGEYQLPERPGALHRQRKQAVHAGTPGDPVS
;
A
#
# COMPACT_ATOMS: atom_id res chain seq x y z
N MET A 1 18.82 -71.88 13.01
CA MET A 1 17.74 -70.93 13.34
C MET A 1 18.00 -69.66 12.55
N THR A 2 16.92 -69.01 12.19
CA THR A 2 16.76 -68.22 10.96
C THR A 2 16.47 -66.77 11.30
N ILE A 3 16.96 -65.82 10.51
CA ILE A 3 16.55 -64.42 10.59
C ILE A 3 15.11 -64.31 10.12
N ARG A 4 14.23 -63.78 10.97
CA ARG A 4 12.79 -63.65 10.71
C ARG A 4 12.40 -62.19 10.54
N ILE A 5 11.73 -61.88 9.45
CA ILE A 5 11.30 -60.53 9.11
C ILE A 5 9.80 -60.44 9.34
N TYR A 6 9.37 -59.50 10.17
CA TYR A 6 7.97 -59.32 10.55
C TYR A 6 7.37 -58.06 9.90
N PRO A 7 6.06 -58.06 9.59
CA PRO A 7 5.40 -56.91 8.98
C PRO A 7 5.33 -55.71 9.94
N SER A 8 5.31 -55.97 11.24
CA SER A 8 5.32 -54.97 12.31
C SER A 8 5.65 -55.67 13.64
N ARG A 9 5.77 -54.91 14.74
CA ARG A 9 5.90 -55.48 16.09
C ARG A 9 4.59 -56.06 16.67
N LEU A 10 3.50 -56.06 15.90
CA LEU A 10 2.24 -56.69 16.28
C LEU A 10 2.35 -58.22 16.17
N GLN A 11 1.56 -58.94 16.96
CA GLN A 11 1.56 -60.41 16.96
C GLN A 11 1.16 -60.94 15.58
N GLY A 12 2.02 -61.76 14.96
CA GLY A 12 1.80 -62.35 13.64
C GLY A 12 2.93 -63.30 13.24
N GLU A 13 2.72 -64.01 12.13
CA GLU A 13 3.74 -64.88 11.52
C GLU A 13 4.79 -64.04 10.77
N PRO A 14 6.06 -64.52 10.68
CA PRO A 14 7.08 -63.83 9.92
C PRO A 14 6.75 -63.84 8.42
N LEU A 15 6.95 -62.69 7.75
CA LEU A 15 6.80 -62.56 6.30
C LEU A 15 7.86 -63.37 5.56
N GLU A 16 9.08 -63.36 6.09
CA GLU A 16 10.22 -64.06 5.51
C GLU A 16 11.12 -64.65 6.58
N THR A 17 11.80 -65.74 6.21
CA THR A 17 12.68 -66.49 7.08
C THR A 17 13.93 -66.86 6.29
N HIS A 18 15.09 -66.39 6.73
CA HIS A 18 16.38 -66.57 6.06
C HIS A 18 17.34 -67.40 6.90
N GLU A 19 18.03 -68.34 6.26
CA GLU A 19 19.12 -69.08 6.91
C GLU A 19 20.43 -68.28 6.87
N HIS A 20 21.26 -68.42 7.90
CA HIS A 20 22.57 -67.77 7.94
C HIS A 20 23.64 -68.67 8.57
N GLU A 21 24.89 -68.41 8.22
CA GLU A 21 26.06 -68.98 8.88
C GLU A 21 26.49 -68.12 10.08
N THR A 22 27.53 -68.54 10.82
CA THR A 22 28.07 -67.71 11.91
C THR A 22 28.80 -66.50 11.32
N MET A 23 28.21 -65.32 11.47
CA MET A 23 28.74 -64.06 10.91
C MET A 23 28.28 -62.86 11.75
N THR A 24 28.76 -61.65 11.45
CA THR A 24 28.21 -60.44 12.06
C THR A 24 26.90 -60.04 11.37
N LEU A 25 26.02 -59.34 12.10
CA LEU A 25 24.78 -58.83 11.54
C LEU A 25 25.05 -57.88 10.34
N SER A 26 26.09 -57.06 10.42
CA SER A 26 26.56 -56.23 9.30
C SER A 26 27.00 -57.05 8.07
N ALA A 27 27.70 -58.16 8.27
CA ALA A 27 28.14 -59.03 7.17
C ALA A 27 26.95 -59.71 6.51
N TRP A 28 25.93 -60.08 7.29
CA TRP A 28 24.69 -60.60 6.75
C TRP A 28 23.96 -59.57 5.89
N PHE A 29 23.85 -58.32 6.36
CA PHE A 29 23.26 -57.23 5.57
C PHE A 29 24.06 -56.94 4.30
N ALA A 30 25.39 -56.83 4.37
CA ALA A 30 26.23 -56.58 3.20
C ALA A 30 26.14 -57.68 2.13
N GLN A 31 25.87 -58.93 2.53
CA GLN A 31 25.70 -60.05 1.61
C GLN A 31 24.30 -60.12 0.98
N ASN A 32 23.26 -59.76 1.74
CA ASN A 32 21.87 -59.99 1.34
C ASN A 32 21.14 -58.71 0.86
N VAL A 33 21.67 -57.52 1.16
CA VAL A 33 21.05 -56.22 0.86
C VAL A 33 21.94 -55.42 -0.07
N GLN A 34 21.52 -55.25 -1.32
CA GLN A 34 22.27 -54.52 -2.33
C GLN A 34 22.38 -53.03 -1.96
N GLY A 35 23.60 -52.48 -2.00
CA GLY A 35 23.85 -51.06 -1.69
C GLY A 35 23.86 -50.74 -0.19
N TRP A 36 23.81 -51.76 0.69
CA TRP A 36 23.89 -51.55 2.13
C TRP A 36 25.25 -50.98 2.56
N THR A 37 25.24 -49.94 3.38
CA THR A 37 26.42 -49.38 4.04
C THR A 37 26.17 -49.26 5.55
N PRO A 38 27.19 -49.39 6.41
CA PRO A 38 27.00 -49.34 7.87
C PRO A 38 26.57 -47.95 8.36
N ASP A 39 27.01 -46.89 7.70
CA ASP A 39 26.86 -45.49 8.14
C ASP A 39 25.56 -44.82 7.65
N GLN A 40 24.63 -45.58 7.07
CA GLN A 40 23.32 -45.06 6.66
C GLN A 40 22.29 -45.14 7.80
N GLN A 41 21.24 -44.33 7.70
CA GLN A 41 20.05 -44.53 8.53
C GLN A 41 19.32 -45.79 8.07
N HIS A 42 19.23 -46.80 8.94
CA HIS A 42 18.63 -48.08 8.58
C HIS A 42 17.11 -48.07 8.83
N PRO A 43 16.28 -48.42 7.83
CA PRO A 43 14.81 -48.41 7.95
C PRO A 43 14.26 -49.65 8.69
N VAL A 44 15.13 -50.44 9.34
CA VAL A 44 14.76 -51.65 10.07
C VAL A 44 15.36 -51.64 11.48
N ALA A 45 14.57 -52.09 12.45
CA ALA A 45 15.02 -52.36 13.81
C ALA A 45 15.26 -53.86 13.94
N VAL A 46 16.39 -54.23 14.52
CA VAL A 46 16.78 -55.62 14.75
C VAL A 46 16.72 -55.94 16.24
N GLU A 47 16.11 -57.07 16.58
CA GLU A 47 16.11 -57.65 17.91
C GLU A 47 16.83 -59.01 17.87
N ILE A 48 17.74 -59.22 18.81
CA ILE A 48 18.46 -60.48 18.98
C ILE A 48 18.03 -61.08 20.32
N ASP A 49 17.47 -62.29 20.30
CA ASP A 49 16.92 -62.99 21.47
C ASP A 49 15.92 -62.12 22.29
N GLY A 50 15.18 -61.26 21.59
CA GLY A 50 14.20 -60.32 22.17
C GLY A 50 14.79 -59.01 22.70
N VAL A 51 16.08 -58.76 22.51
CA VAL A 51 16.75 -57.50 22.89
C VAL A 51 17.00 -56.64 21.66
N PRO A 52 16.54 -55.37 21.63
CA PRO A 52 16.79 -54.47 20.51
C PRO A 52 18.28 -54.09 20.43
N VAL A 53 18.83 -54.17 19.22
CA VAL A 53 20.24 -53.86 18.94
C VAL A 53 20.32 -52.59 18.08
N PRO A 54 20.96 -51.50 18.58
CA PRO A 54 21.18 -50.28 17.81
C PRO A 54 22.02 -50.53 16.54
N SER A 55 21.75 -49.79 15.47
CA SER A 55 22.46 -49.96 14.18
C SER A 55 23.97 -49.79 14.27
N SER A 56 24.45 -48.93 15.16
CA SER A 56 25.88 -48.73 15.43
C SER A 56 26.58 -49.98 15.97
N GLU A 57 25.85 -50.92 16.56
CA GLU A 57 26.39 -52.13 17.17
C GLU A 57 26.32 -53.36 16.23
N TRP A 58 25.63 -53.26 15.10
CA TRP A 58 25.51 -54.36 14.13
C TRP A 58 26.85 -54.91 13.61
N PRO A 59 27.91 -54.10 13.45
CA PRO A 59 29.24 -54.61 13.12
C PRO A 59 29.88 -55.48 14.22
N LEU A 60 29.45 -55.33 15.46
CA LEU A 60 30.00 -56.00 16.63
C LEU A 60 29.15 -57.21 17.07
N CYS A 61 27.90 -57.30 16.61
CA CYS A 61 26.98 -58.39 16.93
C CYS A 61 27.20 -59.61 16.05
N VAL A 62 27.81 -60.66 16.61
CA VAL A 62 27.98 -61.97 15.96
C VAL A 62 26.72 -62.82 16.17
N ILE A 63 26.04 -63.16 15.07
CA ILE A 63 24.89 -64.06 15.05
C ILE A 63 25.36 -65.50 14.79
N LYS A 64 24.81 -66.46 15.55
CA LYS A 64 25.10 -67.90 15.42
C LYS A 64 23.84 -68.65 15.00
N ARG A 65 23.98 -69.90 14.57
CA ARG A 65 22.83 -70.72 14.13
C ARG A 65 21.75 -70.89 15.20
N GLU A 66 22.08 -70.79 16.49
CA GLU A 66 21.10 -70.84 17.58
C GLU A 66 20.45 -69.50 17.94
N THR A 67 20.88 -68.39 17.35
CA THR A 67 20.41 -67.03 17.70
C THR A 67 19.05 -66.71 17.05
N ASP A 68 18.07 -66.21 17.82
CA ASP A 68 16.77 -65.74 17.29
C ASP A 68 16.90 -64.27 16.87
N VAL A 69 16.97 -64.01 15.57
CA VAL A 69 17.08 -62.65 15.04
C VAL A 69 15.75 -62.24 14.42
N ARG A 70 15.16 -61.16 14.91
CA ARG A 70 13.89 -60.60 14.44
C ARG A 70 14.10 -59.21 13.88
N MET A 71 13.52 -58.93 12.72
CA MET A 71 13.62 -57.64 12.05
C MET A 71 12.23 -57.04 11.85
N TYR A 72 12.12 -55.73 12.10
CA TYR A 72 10.87 -54.98 11.95
C TYR A 72 11.12 -53.68 11.19
N PRO A 73 10.20 -53.23 10.31
CA PRO A 73 10.30 -51.92 9.68
C PRO A 73 10.14 -50.80 10.73
N VAL A 74 10.96 -49.74 10.63
CA VAL A 74 10.84 -48.55 11.47
C VAL A 74 10.16 -47.43 10.68
N PRO A 75 9.05 -46.86 11.16
CA PRO A 75 8.41 -45.74 10.50
C PRO A 75 9.24 -44.47 10.74
N TYR A 76 9.95 -44.00 9.72
CA TYR A 76 10.56 -42.67 9.70
C TYR A 76 9.98 -41.86 8.54
N GLY A 77 9.54 -40.63 8.84
CA GLY A 77 9.44 -39.54 7.86
C GLY A 77 8.43 -39.69 6.72
N THR A 78 8.33 -38.63 5.90
CA THR A 78 7.35 -38.43 4.82
C THR A 78 7.54 -39.42 3.67
N GLY A 79 6.98 -40.63 3.79
CA GLY A 79 6.50 -41.55 2.74
C GLY A 79 7.40 -41.96 1.57
N ALA A 80 8.12 -41.04 0.94
CA ALA A 80 8.95 -41.22 -0.25
C ALA A 80 10.26 -41.98 0.02
N GLU A 81 10.87 -41.82 1.19
CA GLU A 81 12.14 -42.48 1.54
C GLU A 81 11.96 -43.97 1.87
N ILE A 82 10.75 -44.35 2.32
CA ILE A 82 10.37 -45.75 2.58
C ILE A 82 10.18 -46.52 1.26
N ALA A 83 9.72 -45.85 0.20
CA ALA A 83 9.44 -46.48 -1.09
C ALA A 83 10.70 -46.91 -1.86
N LEU A 84 11.82 -46.19 -1.69
CA LEU A 84 13.04 -46.41 -2.46
C LEU A 84 13.78 -47.71 -2.06
N TRP A 85 13.74 -48.10 -0.79
CA TRP A 85 14.46 -49.29 -0.28
C TRP A 85 13.66 -50.60 -0.38
N VAL A 86 12.33 -50.52 -0.36
CA VAL A 86 11.44 -51.69 -0.52
C VAL A 86 11.60 -52.35 -1.90
N ALA A 87 12.12 -51.61 -2.89
CA ALA A 87 12.34 -52.07 -4.24
C ALA A 87 13.66 -52.83 -4.48
N VAL A 88 14.67 -52.75 -3.59
CA VAL A 88 16.04 -53.17 -3.95
C VAL A 88 16.61 -54.36 -3.16
N SER A 89 16.08 -54.77 -1.99
CA SER A 89 16.95 -55.57 -1.10
C SER A 89 16.48 -56.91 -0.56
N VAL A 90 15.21 -57.31 -0.62
CA VAL A 90 14.86 -58.72 -0.38
C VAL A 90 13.66 -59.08 -1.24
N ALA A 91 13.96 -59.75 -2.34
CA ALA A 91 12.95 -60.20 -3.29
C ALA A 91 12.18 -61.37 -2.68
N VAL A 92 10.95 -61.12 -2.22
CA VAL A 92 9.71 -61.82 -2.64
C VAL A 92 8.51 -61.47 -1.74
N ALA A 93 8.65 -60.98 -0.50
CA ALA A 93 7.49 -60.60 0.33
C ALA A 93 7.15 -59.10 0.38
N SER A 94 7.98 -58.21 -0.17
CA SER A 94 7.62 -56.81 -0.30
C SER A 94 6.50 -56.56 -1.31
N ALA A 95 6.15 -57.52 -2.18
CA ALA A 95 4.97 -57.41 -3.03
C ALA A 95 3.66 -57.50 -2.22
N ALA A 96 3.60 -58.36 -1.20
CA ALA A 96 2.37 -58.50 -0.40
C ALA A 96 2.19 -57.35 0.59
N TYR A 97 3.26 -56.79 1.16
CA TYR A 97 3.15 -55.59 2.01
C TYR A 97 3.06 -54.30 1.19
N SER A 98 3.64 -54.21 -0.01
CA SER A 98 3.36 -53.10 -0.92
C SER A 98 1.96 -53.19 -1.50
N ILE A 99 1.41 -54.38 -1.80
CA ILE A 99 0.00 -54.53 -2.17
C ILE A 99 -0.92 -54.30 -0.96
N TYR A 100 -0.56 -54.73 0.25
CA TYR A 100 -1.36 -54.46 1.45
C TYR A 100 -1.33 -52.98 1.80
N MET A 101 -0.16 -52.32 1.78
CA MET A 101 0.00 -50.87 1.96
C MET A 101 -0.55 -50.05 0.79
N MET A 102 -0.52 -50.53 -0.47
CA MET A 102 -1.20 -49.91 -1.63
C MET A 102 -2.71 -50.17 -1.61
N SER A 103 -3.17 -51.27 -1.01
CA SER A 103 -4.60 -51.55 -0.84
C SER A 103 -5.20 -50.83 0.38
N THR A 104 -4.34 -50.42 1.33
CA THR A 104 -4.72 -49.51 2.43
C THR A 104 -4.38 -48.05 2.13
N MET A 105 -3.57 -47.75 1.10
CA MET A 105 -3.40 -46.42 0.52
C MET A 105 -4.24 -46.27 -0.75
N SER A 106 -5.38 -45.60 -0.59
CA SER A 106 -6.25 -45.10 -1.67
C SER A 106 -7.27 -46.11 -2.19
N GLN A 107 -8.16 -46.53 -1.30
CA GLN A 107 -9.53 -46.84 -1.69
C GLN A 107 -10.43 -45.68 -1.21
N PRO A 108 -11.11 -44.95 -2.12
CA PRO A 108 -12.01 -43.88 -1.72
C PRO A 108 -13.16 -44.46 -0.91
N GLY A 109 -13.23 -44.16 0.39
CA GLY A 109 -14.40 -44.45 1.22
C GLY A 109 -14.20 -45.21 2.55
N GLY A 110 -12.98 -45.47 3.02
CA GLY A 110 -12.74 -46.06 4.34
C GLY A 110 -12.00 -45.12 5.27
N SER A 111 -12.60 -44.74 6.40
CA SER A 111 -11.99 -43.88 7.42
C SER A 111 -10.70 -44.46 8.01
N GLY A 112 -9.55 -43.83 7.72
CA GLY A 112 -8.24 -44.12 8.32
C GLY A 112 -7.10 -43.33 7.65
N ALA A 113 -6.73 -42.20 8.26
CA ALA A 113 -5.60 -41.27 8.00
C ALA A 113 -4.68 -41.55 6.78
N GLN A 114 -4.94 -40.88 5.66
CA GLN A 114 -3.91 -40.51 4.70
C GLN A 114 -3.10 -39.33 5.28
N ALA A 115 -1.80 -39.27 4.95
CA ALA A 115 -1.03 -38.05 5.05
C ALA A 115 -1.83 -36.91 4.39
N ALA A 116 -2.01 -35.83 5.13
CA ALA A 116 -2.76 -34.66 4.70
C ALA A 116 -2.13 -34.11 3.41
N SER A 117 -2.66 -34.55 2.26
CA SER A 117 -2.85 -33.67 1.11
C SER A 117 -3.59 -32.46 1.66
N GLY A 118 -3.04 -31.25 1.43
CA GLY A 118 -3.60 -30.02 1.97
C GLY A 118 -5.11 -30.03 1.82
N ASP A 119 -5.83 -29.84 2.92
CA ASP A 119 -7.28 -29.83 2.93
C ASP A 119 -7.72 -28.90 1.79
N GLN A 120 -8.19 -29.49 0.69
CA GLN A 120 -9.26 -28.85 -0.04
C GLN A 120 -10.26 -28.51 1.05
N ILE A 121 -10.80 -27.28 1.04
CA ILE A 121 -11.94 -26.93 1.87
C ILE A 121 -12.85 -28.17 1.88
N ASP A 122 -13.22 -28.69 3.06
CA ASP A 122 -14.09 -29.87 3.11
C ASP A 122 -15.47 -29.44 2.60
N LEU A 123 -15.59 -29.46 1.27
CA LEU A 123 -16.63 -28.83 0.46
C LEU A 123 -17.88 -29.71 0.38
N ASN A 124 -18.00 -30.73 1.24
CA ASN A 124 -18.91 -31.84 1.00
C ASN A 124 -19.88 -32.14 2.17
N PRO A 125 -20.95 -31.34 2.34
CA PRO A 125 -21.95 -31.63 3.35
C PRO A 125 -22.81 -32.87 3.04
N ALA A 126 -22.81 -33.38 1.80
CA ALA A 126 -23.66 -34.50 1.37
C ALA A 126 -22.85 -35.56 0.59
N LYS A 127 -22.68 -36.76 1.16
CA LYS A 127 -21.99 -37.88 0.51
C LYS A 127 -22.96 -38.76 -0.27
N ALA A 128 -22.59 -39.13 -1.50
CA ALA A 128 -23.27 -40.10 -2.34
C ALA A 128 -22.28 -41.17 -2.84
N ASN A 129 -22.77 -42.22 -3.50
CA ASN A 129 -21.93 -43.30 -4.00
C ASN A 129 -21.13 -42.85 -5.23
N ALA A 130 -19.90 -43.31 -5.39
CA ALA A 130 -19.12 -43.10 -6.61
C ALA A 130 -19.38 -44.25 -7.58
N ALA A 131 -19.89 -43.94 -8.78
CA ALA A 131 -20.07 -44.94 -9.82
C ALA A 131 -18.71 -45.39 -10.38
N LYS A 132 -18.48 -46.70 -10.51
CA LYS A 132 -17.29 -47.24 -11.19
C LYS A 132 -17.65 -47.64 -12.61
N LEU A 133 -16.69 -47.49 -13.52
CA LEU A 133 -16.87 -47.89 -14.91
C LEU A 133 -17.08 -49.41 -15.00
N GLY A 134 -18.21 -49.84 -15.57
CA GLY A 134 -18.57 -51.25 -15.74
C GLY A 134 -19.44 -51.84 -14.63
N ASP A 135 -19.71 -51.09 -13.55
CA ASP A 135 -20.62 -51.56 -12.51
C ASP A 135 -22.08 -51.56 -13.00
N PRO A 136 -22.89 -52.58 -12.62
CA PRO A 136 -24.32 -52.60 -12.92
C PRO A 136 -25.03 -51.39 -12.30
N ILE A 137 -25.89 -50.72 -13.08
CA ILE A 137 -26.79 -49.70 -12.55
C ILE A 137 -27.93 -50.41 -11.79
N ARG A 138 -28.22 -49.92 -10.59
CA ARG A 138 -29.26 -50.48 -9.71
C ARG A 138 -30.66 -50.45 -10.36
N GLU A 139 -31.36 -51.57 -10.29
CA GLU A 139 -32.79 -51.71 -10.63
C GLU A 139 -33.55 -52.08 -9.35
N ILE A 140 -34.57 -51.28 -9.00
CA ILE A 140 -35.22 -51.37 -7.70
C ILE A 140 -36.61 -51.97 -7.87
N PHE A 141 -36.85 -53.11 -7.23
CA PHE A 141 -38.17 -53.72 -7.14
C PHE A 141 -38.77 -53.46 -5.74
N GLY A 142 -39.86 -52.68 -5.69
CA GLY A 142 -40.53 -52.29 -4.43
C GLY A 142 -39.96 -51.03 -3.76
N LYS A 143 -40.18 -50.88 -2.44
CA LYS A 143 -39.67 -49.72 -1.66
C LYS A 143 -38.34 -50.09 -0.98
N TYR A 144 -37.25 -49.45 -1.42
CA TYR A 144 -35.90 -49.68 -0.89
C TYR A 144 -35.21 -48.36 -0.55
N ARG A 145 -34.35 -48.35 0.48
CA ARG A 145 -33.52 -47.17 0.82
C ARG A 145 -32.30 -47.14 -0.09
N VAL A 146 -32.12 -46.03 -0.80
CA VAL A 146 -31.04 -45.87 -1.78
C VAL A 146 -30.15 -44.71 -1.38
N TRP A 147 -28.84 -44.92 -1.51
CA TRP A 147 -27.86 -43.85 -1.61
C TRP A 147 -27.60 -43.65 -3.10
N PRO A 148 -27.96 -42.49 -3.67
CA PRO A 148 -27.77 -42.24 -5.10
C PRO A 148 -26.30 -42.29 -5.51
N ASP A 149 -26.05 -42.53 -6.79
CA ASP A 149 -24.72 -42.53 -7.39
C ASP A 149 -24.41 -41.17 -8.04
N TYR A 150 -23.20 -40.64 -7.86
CA TYR A 150 -22.73 -39.47 -8.60
C TYR A 150 -22.62 -39.79 -10.09
N VAL A 151 -23.33 -39.02 -10.91
CA VAL A 151 -23.24 -39.07 -12.37
C VAL A 151 -22.14 -38.13 -12.87
N MET A 152 -22.00 -36.98 -12.22
CA MET A 152 -20.94 -35.99 -12.43
C MET A 152 -20.27 -35.66 -11.10
N GLN A 153 -19.04 -35.14 -11.14
CA GLN A 153 -18.34 -34.67 -9.95
C GLN A 153 -19.14 -33.54 -9.28
N PRO A 154 -19.34 -33.56 -7.94
CA PRO A 154 -19.99 -32.47 -7.24
C PRO A 154 -19.14 -31.20 -7.31
N VAL A 155 -19.79 -30.05 -7.46
CA VAL A 155 -19.14 -28.75 -7.57
C VAL A 155 -19.64 -27.83 -6.46
N SER A 156 -18.72 -27.32 -5.65
CA SER A 156 -19.03 -26.34 -4.61
C SER A 156 -18.49 -24.97 -5.02
N ARG A 157 -19.28 -23.91 -4.80
CA ARG A 157 -18.94 -22.54 -5.18
C ARG A 157 -19.46 -21.54 -4.16
N PHE A 158 -18.74 -20.43 -3.98
CA PHE A 158 -19.31 -19.28 -3.28
C PHE A 158 -20.35 -18.60 -4.17
N VAL A 159 -21.53 -18.32 -3.60
CA VAL A 159 -22.58 -17.51 -4.26
C VAL A 159 -22.59 -16.07 -3.75
N ASN A 160 -21.98 -15.83 -2.60
CA ASN A 160 -21.70 -14.52 -2.03
C ASN A 160 -20.48 -14.63 -1.08
N GLU A 161 -20.15 -13.54 -0.39
CA GLU A 161 -18.97 -13.43 0.49
C GLU A 161 -19.00 -14.40 1.69
N THR A 162 -20.16 -14.98 2.03
CA THR A 162 -20.34 -15.78 3.26
C THR A 162 -21.00 -17.14 3.05
N SER A 163 -21.52 -17.39 1.85
CA SER A 163 -22.37 -18.54 1.55
C SER A 163 -21.81 -19.35 0.40
N MET A 164 -21.70 -20.65 0.64
CA MET A 164 -21.19 -21.63 -0.30
C MET A 164 -22.27 -22.63 -0.64
N GLU A 165 -22.45 -22.92 -1.92
CA GLU A 165 -23.44 -23.86 -2.42
C GLU A 165 -22.77 -25.04 -3.12
N THR A 166 -23.20 -26.26 -2.77
CA THR A 166 -22.79 -27.50 -3.43
C THR A 166 -23.87 -27.96 -4.40
N SER A 167 -23.47 -28.22 -5.63
CA SER A 167 -24.30 -28.72 -6.72
C SER A 167 -23.92 -30.16 -7.05
N MET A 168 -24.93 -31.04 -7.17
CA MET A 168 -24.74 -32.47 -7.43
C MET A 168 -25.71 -32.96 -8.51
N PHE A 169 -25.27 -33.91 -9.32
CA PHE A 169 -26.12 -34.64 -10.26
C PHE A 169 -26.05 -36.15 -9.96
N LEU A 170 -27.20 -36.73 -9.62
CA LEU A 170 -27.29 -38.03 -8.96
C LEU A 170 -28.21 -38.99 -9.72
N CYS A 171 -27.83 -40.26 -9.78
CA CYS A 171 -28.63 -41.36 -10.32
C CYS A 171 -29.20 -42.21 -9.17
N VAL A 172 -30.52 -42.43 -9.17
CA VAL A 172 -31.22 -43.24 -8.16
C VAL A 172 -31.44 -44.68 -8.62
N GLY A 173 -31.42 -44.96 -9.93
CA GLY A 173 -31.63 -46.29 -10.50
C GLY A 173 -32.22 -46.26 -11.91
N VAL A 174 -32.40 -47.44 -12.49
CA VAL A 174 -33.01 -47.64 -13.81
C VAL A 174 -34.53 -47.77 -13.68
N GLY A 175 -35.27 -47.14 -14.59
CA GLY A 175 -36.73 -47.25 -14.70
C GLY A 175 -37.50 -46.16 -13.97
N ASP A 176 -38.83 -46.21 -14.08
CA ASP A 176 -39.72 -45.26 -13.43
C ASP A 176 -39.85 -45.55 -11.94
N MET A 177 -39.54 -44.54 -11.13
CA MET A 177 -39.60 -44.61 -9.67
C MET A 177 -40.46 -43.47 -9.11
N VAL A 178 -41.30 -43.79 -8.14
CA VAL A 178 -42.05 -42.78 -7.40
C VAL A 178 -41.19 -42.31 -6.22
N ILE A 179 -40.66 -41.08 -6.32
CA ILE A 179 -39.84 -40.46 -5.29
C ILE A 179 -40.65 -39.32 -4.67
N ASN A 180 -41.14 -39.50 -3.44
CA ASN A 180 -41.84 -38.44 -2.72
C ASN A 180 -40.83 -37.53 -2.01
N GLN A 181 -41.16 -36.24 -1.91
CA GLN A 181 -40.32 -35.25 -1.22
C GLN A 181 -40.01 -35.64 0.24
N SER A 182 -40.96 -36.27 0.94
CA SER A 182 -40.79 -36.73 2.33
C SER A 182 -39.82 -37.90 2.49
N ASP A 183 -39.55 -38.65 1.41
CA ASP A 183 -38.62 -39.78 1.41
C ASP A 183 -37.16 -39.32 1.14
N ILE A 184 -36.94 -38.07 0.69
CA ILE A 184 -35.61 -37.52 0.42
C ILE A 184 -34.99 -36.95 1.70
N LYS A 185 -33.75 -37.38 2.01
CA LYS A 185 -33.02 -36.99 3.24
C LYS A 185 -31.57 -36.63 2.94
N ILE A 186 -31.03 -35.65 3.67
CA ILE A 186 -29.59 -35.37 3.75
C ILE A 186 -29.12 -35.84 5.13
N GLY A 187 -28.22 -36.81 5.15
CA GLY A 187 -27.92 -37.56 6.37
C GLY A 187 -29.16 -38.32 6.86
N ASN A 188 -29.64 -37.99 8.07
CA ASN A 188 -30.90 -38.51 8.62
C ASN A 188 -32.05 -37.49 8.59
N THR A 189 -31.79 -36.28 8.11
CA THR A 189 -32.73 -35.15 8.15
C THR A 189 -33.52 -35.05 6.84
N PRO A 190 -34.87 -35.02 6.88
CA PRO A 190 -35.69 -34.77 5.69
C PRO A 190 -35.38 -33.43 5.04
N ILE A 191 -35.40 -33.36 3.70
CA ILE A 191 -35.09 -32.11 2.98
C ILE A 191 -36.06 -30.96 3.30
N SER A 192 -37.27 -31.27 3.78
CA SER A 192 -38.24 -30.27 4.23
C SER A 192 -37.76 -29.44 5.43
N ALA A 193 -36.83 -29.96 6.23
CA ALA A 193 -36.27 -29.25 7.39
C ALA A 193 -35.27 -28.15 6.98
N PHE A 194 -34.76 -28.17 5.74
CA PHE A 194 -33.78 -27.22 5.23
C PHE A 194 -34.42 -26.04 4.47
N GLY A 195 -35.76 -25.95 4.43
CA GLY A 195 -36.47 -24.81 3.83
C GLY A 195 -36.03 -24.52 2.39
N THR A 196 -35.53 -23.30 2.16
CA THR A 196 -35.06 -22.81 0.85
C THR A 196 -33.60 -23.17 0.55
N ASP A 197 -32.88 -23.75 1.50
CA ASP A 197 -31.44 -24.02 1.38
C ASP A 197 -31.15 -25.26 0.50
N VAL A 198 -32.19 -26.06 0.21
CA VAL A 198 -32.10 -27.24 -0.66
C VAL A 198 -33.06 -27.10 -1.84
N ARG A 199 -32.52 -27.20 -3.05
CA ARG A 199 -33.26 -27.23 -4.32
C ARG A 199 -32.97 -28.53 -5.06
N TYR A 200 -34.01 -29.19 -5.58
CA TYR A 200 -33.86 -30.44 -6.32
C TYR A 200 -34.81 -30.48 -7.53
N THR A 201 -34.43 -31.28 -8.52
CA THR A 201 -35.21 -31.55 -9.72
C THR A 201 -35.13 -33.05 -9.97
N LEU A 202 -36.28 -33.71 -10.15
CA LEU A 202 -36.34 -35.12 -10.50
C LEU A 202 -36.53 -35.25 -12.00
N TYR A 203 -35.58 -35.89 -12.66
CA TYR A 203 -35.64 -36.17 -14.09
C TYR A 203 -36.14 -37.60 -14.31
N PRO A 204 -37.28 -37.82 -14.99
CA PRO A 204 -37.73 -39.16 -15.32
C PRO A 204 -36.84 -39.79 -16.41
N PRO A 205 -36.86 -41.13 -16.56
CA PRO A 205 -36.16 -41.80 -17.64
C PRO A 205 -36.45 -41.17 -19.02
N GLY A 206 -35.41 -40.89 -19.79
CA GLY A 206 -35.52 -40.29 -21.12
C GLY A 206 -35.68 -38.76 -21.16
N ALA A 207 -35.76 -38.07 -20.00
CA ALA A 207 -35.78 -36.62 -19.96
C ALA A 207 -34.45 -36.00 -20.41
N THR A 208 -34.52 -34.89 -21.16
CA THR A 208 -33.34 -34.12 -21.54
C THR A 208 -32.86 -33.28 -20.38
N VAL A 209 -31.56 -33.40 -20.07
CA VAL A 209 -30.91 -32.69 -18.96
C VAL A 209 -29.87 -31.65 -19.41
N SER A 210 -29.73 -31.42 -20.72
CA SER A 210 -28.69 -30.59 -21.32
C SER A 210 -28.73 -29.10 -20.95
N GLY A 211 -29.81 -28.61 -20.34
CA GLY A 211 -29.94 -27.23 -19.87
C GLY A 211 -29.63 -27.04 -18.38
N ASP A 212 -29.31 -28.12 -17.66
CA ASP A 212 -29.01 -28.07 -16.23
C ASP A 212 -27.50 -28.00 -16.01
N THR A 213 -27.02 -26.91 -15.43
CA THR A 213 -25.59 -26.68 -15.17
C THR A 213 -24.98 -27.75 -14.26
N ARG A 214 -25.79 -28.50 -13.50
CA ARG A 214 -25.33 -29.64 -12.68
C ARG A 214 -24.86 -30.82 -13.52
N THR A 215 -25.19 -30.86 -14.81
CA THR A 215 -24.78 -31.91 -15.75
C THR A 215 -23.44 -31.62 -16.43
N GLU A 216 -22.88 -30.44 -16.19
CA GLU A 216 -21.56 -30.06 -16.68
C GLU A 216 -20.49 -30.87 -15.95
N ASN A 217 -19.54 -31.43 -16.71
CA ASN A 217 -18.41 -32.14 -16.14
C ASN A 217 -17.27 -31.16 -15.87
N TRP A 218 -17.01 -30.90 -14.59
CA TRP A 218 -15.92 -30.03 -14.15
C TRP A 218 -14.69 -30.87 -13.81
N PHE A 219 -13.57 -30.58 -14.46
CA PHE A 219 -12.27 -31.11 -14.08
C PHE A 219 -11.59 -30.11 -13.15
N ASN A 220 -11.39 -30.50 -11.89
CA ASN A 220 -10.60 -29.70 -10.96
C ASN A 220 -9.13 -30.02 -11.19
N SER A 221 -8.32 -29.01 -11.52
CA SER A 221 -6.86 -29.15 -11.61
C SER A 221 -6.28 -29.30 -10.19
N PRO A 222 -5.91 -30.51 -9.75
CA PRO A 222 -5.47 -30.75 -8.37
C PRO A 222 -4.06 -30.21 -8.12
N GLU A 223 -3.34 -29.85 -9.18
CA GLU A 223 -2.01 -29.25 -9.15
C GLU A 223 -2.03 -27.79 -8.67
N VAL A 224 -3.20 -27.14 -8.69
CA VAL A 224 -3.39 -25.74 -8.33
C VAL A 224 -4.04 -25.66 -6.95
N GLY A 225 -3.28 -25.21 -5.93
CA GLY A 225 -3.74 -25.15 -4.54
C GLY A 225 -3.17 -23.95 -3.77
N ASN A 226 -3.88 -23.52 -2.72
CA ASN A 226 -3.46 -22.41 -1.85
C ASN A 226 -2.22 -22.80 -1.03
N THR A 227 -1.07 -22.18 -1.32
CA THR A 227 0.23 -22.56 -0.77
C THR A 227 0.61 -21.66 0.42
N GLY A 228 -0.10 -21.82 1.54
CA GLY A 228 0.32 -21.23 2.83
C GLY A 228 1.11 -22.19 3.72
N SER A 229 1.18 -23.49 3.39
CA SER A 229 1.69 -24.52 4.30
C SER A 229 2.30 -25.72 3.56
N GLY A 230 3.35 -25.46 2.79
CA GLY A 230 4.48 -26.38 2.55
C GLY A 230 4.20 -27.87 2.35
N THR A 231 3.25 -28.27 1.50
CA THR A 231 3.13 -29.66 1.03
C THR A 231 2.60 -29.71 -0.40
N ALA A 232 3.24 -30.56 -1.21
CA ALA A 232 3.09 -30.84 -2.64
C ALA A 232 1.82 -30.30 -3.36
N GLY A 233 2.09 -29.43 -4.33
CA GLY A 233 1.21 -28.79 -5.32
C GLY A 233 2.09 -27.77 -6.08
N LEU A 234 1.73 -27.33 -7.29
CA LEU A 234 2.47 -26.23 -7.92
C LEU A 234 2.37 -25.03 -6.98
N ASP A 235 3.50 -24.61 -6.42
CA ASP A 235 3.57 -23.48 -5.50
C ASP A 235 3.08 -22.26 -6.26
N LEU A 236 1.88 -21.81 -5.93
CA LEU A 236 1.49 -20.46 -6.24
C LEU A 236 2.20 -19.62 -5.19
N GLY A 237 3.51 -19.43 -5.37
CA GLY A 237 4.23 -18.35 -4.72
C GLY A 237 3.42 -17.08 -4.86
N SER A 238 3.57 -16.16 -3.91
CA SER A 238 2.87 -14.88 -3.92
C SER A 238 3.21 -14.11 -5.21
N SER A 239 2.45 -14.37 -6.28
CA SER A 239 2.49 -13.67 -7.55
C SER A 239 1.69 -12.36 -7.49
N GLY A 240 1.22 -12.01 -6.28
CA GLY A 240 0.67 -10.70 -6.00
C GLY A 240 1.78 -9.66 -5.90
N PRO A 241 1.54 -8.42 -6.35
CA PRO A 241 2.52 -7.36 -6.28
C PRO A 241 3.02 -7.17 -4.83
N GLU A 242 4.28 -7.50 -4.58
CA GLU A 242 4.91 -7.20 -3.30
C GLU A 242 5.18 -5.70 -3.22
N THR A 243 4.96 -5.11 -2.04
CA THR A 243 5.34 -3.72 -1.81
C THR A 243 6.81 -3.69 -1.44
N VAL A 244 7.63 -3.08 -2.29
CA VAL A 244 9.05 -2.83 -2.06
C VAL A 244 9.27 -1.36 -1.71
N SER A 245 10.41 -1.03 -1.10
CA SER A 245 10.73 0.32 -0.65
C SER A 245 12.19 0.65 -0.87
N ILE A 246 12.48 1.95 -0.98
CA ILE A 246 13.86 2.44 -0.94
C ILE A 246 14.44 2.21 0.47
N ILE A 247 15.69 1.76 0.53
CA ILE A 247 16.45 1.61 1.78
C ILE A 247 17.61 2.60 1.76
N ALA A 248 17.52 3.68 2.53
CA ALA A 248 18.55 4.71 2.67
C ALA A 248 18.51 5.36 4.05
N ASP A 249 19.66 5.86 4.52
CA ASP A 249 19.74 6.59 5.80
C ASP A 249 19.10 7.98 5.70
N ALA A 250 19.18 8.62 4.53
CA ALA A 250 18.46 9.86 4.24
C ALA A 250 18.07 9.98 2.75
N LEU A 251 17.05 10.78 2.50
CA LEU A 251 16.60 11.15 1.16
C LEU A 251 16.69 12.67 0.98
N VAL A 252 17.35 13.11 -0.08
CA VAL A 252 17.33 14.50 -0.56
C VAL A 252 16.24 14.61 -1.61
N MET A 253 15.26 15.46 -1.36
CA MET A 253 14.20 15.76 -2.31
C MET A 253 14.44 17.17 -2.84
N SER A 254 14.47 17.31 -4.16
CA SER A 254 14.62 18.59 -4.84
C SER A 254 14.01 18.50 -6.23
N ASP A 255 13.18 19.47 -6.58
CA ASP A 255 12.48 19.53 -7.87
C ASP A 255 11.78 18.19 -8.18
N ASN A 256 12.15 17.54 -9.27
CA ASN A 256 11.59 16.25 -9.66
C ASN A 256 12.40 15.05 -9.17
N THR A 257 13.37 15.25 -8.28
CA THR A 257 14.34 14.19 -7.92
C THR A 257 14.24 13.79 -6.45
N ILE A 258 14.45 12.49 -6.23
CA ILE A 258 14.64 11.86 -4.93
C ILE A 258 16.02 11.19 -4.99
N THR A 259 16.98 11.73 -4.25
CA THR A 259 18.37 11.27 -4.22
C THR A 259 18.67 10.64 -2.87
N LEU A 260 19.30 9.47 -2.87
CA LEU A 260 19.62 8.75 -1.66
C LEU A 260 20.97 9.25 -1.11
N VAL A 261 21.06 9.38 0.21
CA VAL A 261 22.26 9.86 0.91
C VAL A 261 22.71 8.82 1.91
N ASP A 262 24.01 8.50 1.83
CA ASP A 262 24.70 7.48 2.62
C ASP A 262 24.05 6.10 2.48
N VAL A 263 24.47 5.37 1.45
CA VAL A 263 24.11 3.98 1.23
C VAL A 263 24.79 3.17 2.32
N SER A 264 24.04 2.52 3.19
CA SER A 264 24.65 1.70 4.24
C SER A 264 25.62 0.68 3.61
N ALA A 265 26.91 0.83 3.90
CA ALA A 265 27.99 -0.01 3.39
C ALA A 265 27.95 -1.47 3.91
N SER A 266 26.92 -1.85 4.66
CA SER A 266 26.60 -3.23 5.02
C SER A 266 25.98 -3.93 3.82
N GLY A 267 26.85 -4.32 2.88
CA GLY A 267 26.48 -4.89 1.59
C GLY A 267 25.42 -5.99 1.68
N GLY A 268 24.38 -5.85 0.87
CA GLY A 268 23.36 -6.87 0.68
C GLY A 268 22.22 -6.44 -0.23
N ASP A 269 21.62 -5.27 0.01
CA ASP A 269 20.30 -4.97 -0.55
C ASP A 269 20.37 -3.80 -1.55
N GLU A 270 19.69 -3.95 -2.68
CA GLU A 270 19.61 -2.93 -3.72
C GLU A 270 18.92 -1.67 -3.18
N GLU A 271 19.62 -0.53 -3.25
CA GLU A 271 19.24 0.73 -2.61
C GLU A 271 17.94 1.33 -3.17
N ILE A 272 17.77 1.20 -4.48
CA ILE A 272 16.53 1.37 -5.22
C ILE A 272 16.11 -0.03 -5.67
N PRO A 273 14.86 -0.47 -5.42
CA PRO A 273 14.41 -1.79 -5.86
C PRO A 273 14.67 -2.01 -7.36
N PRO A 274 15.33 -3.11 -7.75
CA PRO A 274 15.70 -3.37 -9.15
C PRO A 274 14.46 -3.61 -10.02
N SER A 275 13.36 -3.99 -9.39
CA SER A 275 12.06 -4.20 -10.04
C SER A 275 11.42 -2.90 -10.49
N TRP A 276 11.85 -1.73 -10.00
CA TRP A 276 11.30 -0.46 -10.45
C TRP A 276 11.87 -0.05 -11.80
N THR A 277 10.98 0.35 -12.70
CA THR A 277 11.32 0.80 -14.05
C THR A 277 10.69 2.16 -14.36
N VAL A 278 11.04 2.75 -15.51
CA VAL A 278 10.36 3.97 -15.95
C VAL A 278 8.88 3.67 -16.18
N GLY A 279 8.01 4.41 -15.51
CA GLY A 279 6.56 4.21 -15.53
C GLY A 279 5.98 3.63 -14.24
N THR A 280 6.80 3.06 -13.34
CA THR A 280 6.35 2.56 -12.04
C THR A 280 5.74 3.69 -11.21
N VAL A 281 4.63 3.39 -10.53
CA VAL A 281 3.97 4.32 -9.60
C VAL A 281 4.44 4.01 -8.19
N ILE A 282 5.00 5.04 -7.54
CA ILE A 282 5.49 4.98 -6.16
C ILE A 282 4.69 5.93 -5.27
N THR A 283 4.59 5.60 -4.00
CA THR A 283 4.04 6.43 -2.94
C THR A 283 5.18 7.08 -2.18
N VAL A 284 5.19 8.41 -2.11
CA VAL A 284 6.25 9.19 -1.45
C VAL A 284 5.68 9.95 -0.27
N LEU A 285 6.07 9.55 0.94
CA LEU A 285 5.80 10.29 2.16
C LEU A 285 7.02 11.17 2.47
N ALA A 286 6.87 12.47 2.27
CA ALA A 286 7.90 13.48 2.46
C ALA A 286 7.50 14.49 3.56
N PRO A 287 7.80 14.21 4.84
CA PRO A 287 7.35 15.08 5.92
C PRO A 287 7.92 16.49 5.83
N ASN A 288 7.09 17.50 6.08
CA ASN A 288 7.51 18.89 6.30
C ASN A 288 7.11 19.37 7.70
N SER A 289 7.75 20.44 8.15
CA SER A 289 7.36 21.16 9.36
C SER A 289 6.41 22.29 9.00
N TYR A 290 5.15 22.14 9.41
CA TYR A 290 4.07 23.11 9.21
C TYR A 290 3.73 23.82 10.51
N THR A 291 3.30 25.08 10.43
CA THR A 291 2.69 25.75 11.58
C THR A 291 1.18 25.62 11.50
N VAL A 292 0.55 25.10 12.55
CA VAL A 292 -0.89 24.88 12.62
C VAL A 292 -1.52 25.83 13.63
N VAL A 293 -2.62 26.47 13.23
CA VAL A 293 -3.44 27.35 14.10
C VAL A 293 -4.90 26.97 13.95
N SER A 294 -5.66 26.92 15.05
CA SER A 294 -7.10 26.71 14.99
C SER A 294 -7.82 28.03 14.71
N SER A 295 -8.57 28.09 13.61
CA SER A 295 -9.36 29.29 13.27
C SER A 295 -10.60 28.90 12.48
N GLY A 296 -11.76 29.48 12.82
CA GLY A 296 -13.02 29.24 12.10
C GLY A 296 -13.48 27.78 12.10
N GLY A 297 -13.02 26.97 13.05
CA GLY A 297 -13.30 25.53 13.09
C GLY A 297 -12.43 24.70 12.14
N TYR A 298 -11.31 25.24 11.64
CA TYR A 298 -10.32 24.54 10.83
C TYR A 298 -8.95 24.50 11.52
N SER A 299 -8.19 23.43 11.28
CA SER A 299 -6.73 23.46 11.40
C SER A 299 -6.17 24.20 10.17
N VAL A 300 -5.76 25.46 10.36
CA VAL A 300 -5.13 26.26 9.31
C VAL A 300 -3.64 25.93 9.26
N ILE A 301 -3.16 25.48 8.10
CA ILE A 301 -1.79 24.98 7.91
C ILE A 301 -0.97 26.02 7.16
N TYR A 302 0.12 26.49 7.76
CA TYR A 302 1.03 27.49 7.21
C TYR A 302 2.40 26.91 6.83
N GLY A 303 2.95 27.41 5.72
CA GLY A 303 4.33 27.16 5.26
C GLY A 303 4.47 25.93 4.37
N GLY A 304 5.36 25.98 3.37
CA GLY A 304 5.70 24.84 2.51
C GLY A 304 4.52 24.26 1.71
N ILE A 305 3.46 25.05 1.53
CA ILE A 305 2.24 24.66 0.81
C ILE A 305 2.41 24.88 -0.70
N GLU A 306 3.36 25.72 -1.10
CA GLU A 306 3.61 26.06 -2.50
C GLU A 306 4.01 24.83 -3.33
N GLU A 307 4.73 23.88 -2.74
CA GLU A 307 5.08 22.58 -3.32
C GLU A 307 3.86 21.80 -3.83
N LEU A 308 2.73 21.95 -3.14
CA LEU A 308 1.50 21.27 -3.51
C LEU A 308 0.83 21.92 -4.73
N ALA A 309 1.11 23.19 -5.05
CA ALA A 309 0.34 23.99 -6.00
C ALA A 309 -1.19 23.85 -5.80
N PRO A 310 -1.71 24.20 -4.60
CA PRO A 310 -3.08 23.88 -4.22
C PRO A 310 -4.12 24.69 -5.00
N TYR A 311 -5.27 24.07 -5.23
CA TYR A 311 -6.49 24.72 -5.70
C TYR A 311 -7.69 24.26 -4.86
N ILE A 312 -8.73 25.08 -4.79
CA ILE A 312 -9.95 24.74 -4.04
C ILE A 312 -10.58 23.48 -4.63
N GLY A 313 -10.82 22.46 -3.80
CA GLY A 313 -11.36 21.17 -4.24
C GLY A 313 -10.29 20.12 -4.58
N MET A 314 -9.00 20.45 -4.48
CA MET A 314 -7.92 19.48 -4.70
C MET A 314 -7.99 18.34 -3.67
N PRO A 315 -8.03 17.07 -4.10
CA PRO A 315 -8.01 15.92 -3.19
C PRO A 315 -6.58 15.66 -2.69
N LEU A 316 -6.43 15.49 -1.38
CA LEU A 316 -5.14 15.40 -0.70
C LEU A 316 -5.14 14.20 0.26
N THR A 317 -3.95 13.65 0.49
CA THR A 317 -3.72 12.69 1.57
C THR A 317 -2.74 13.29 2.56
N LEU A 318 -3.17 13.41 3.81
CA LEU A 318 -2.35 13.85 4.93
C LEU A 318 -1.94 12.62 5.74
N ASN A 319 -0.63 12.40 5.91
CA ASN A 319 -0.11 11.36 6.79
C ASN A 319 0.43 12.00 8.08
N TYR A 320 -0.21 11.72 9.21
CA TYR A 320 0.19 12.21 10.53
C TYR A 320 0.16 11.10 11.57
N ASN A 321 1.28 10.92 12.28
CA ASN A 321 1.48 9.84 13.26
C ASN A 321 1.11 8.45 12.70
N GLY A 322 1.44 8.19 11.43
CA GLY A 322 1.16 6.90 10.76
C GLY A 322 -0.29 6.69 10.35
N ASN A 323 -1.17 7.69 10.49
CA ASN A 323 -2.54 7.63 10.00
C ASN A 323 -2.69 8.48 8.73
N ASP A 324 -3.33 7.90 7.72
CA ASP A 324 -3.71 8.60 6.50
C ASP A 324 -5.11 9.20 6.63
N TYR A 325 -5.22 10.47 6.24
CA TYR A 325 -6.48 11.21 6.16
C TYR A 325 -6.69 11.67 4.73
N ASP A 326 -7.76 11.19 4.11
CA ASP A 326 -8.21 11.69 2.81
C ASP A 326 -9.04 12.95 3.00
N LEU A 327 -8.50 14.05 2.47
CA LEU A 327 -8.99 15.41 2.68
C LEU A 327 -9.10 16.15 1.35
N VAL A 328 -9.74 17.31 1.40
CA VAL A 328 -9.91 18.19 0.26
C VAL A 328 -9.50 19.60 0.66
N THR A 329 -8.80 20.33 -0.22
CA THR A 329 -8.50 21.75 0.01
C THR A 329 -9.79 22.57 0.05
N ALA A 330 -10.12 23.10 1.22
CA ALA A 330 -11.30 23.94 1.45
C ALA A 330 -11.03 25.41 1.08
N SER A 331 -9.87 25.94 1.48
CA SER A 331 -9.39 27.25 1.07
C SER A 331 -7.88 27.28 0.91
N TYR A 332 -7.40 28.20 0.07
CA TYR A 332 -5.98 28.48 -0.14
C TYR A 332 -5.77 29.99 -0.21
N ALA A 333 -4.76 30.48 0.50
CA ALA A 333 -4.25 31.83 0.38
C ALA A 333 -2.74 31.78 0.04
N PRO A 334 -2.30 32.37 -1.08
CA PRO A 334 -0.90 32.40 -1.46
C PRO A 334 -0.09 33.30 -0.53
N GLY A 335 1.22 33.04 -0.44
CA GLY A 335 2.15 33.88 0.29
C GLY A 335 2.35 35.23 -0.39
N VAL A 336 2.32 36.31 0.38
CA VAL A 336 2.65 37.67 -0.07
C VAL A 336 3.84 38.16 0.75
N PRO A 337 5.00 38.44 0.13
CA PRO A 337 6.16 38.92 0.86
C PRO A 337 5.88 40.29 1.49
N ALA A 338 6.54 40.58 2.60
CA ALA A 338 6.50 41.93 3.16
C ALA A 338 7.06 42.93 2.14
N VAL A 339 6.36 44.04 1.93
CA VAL A 339 6.88 45.16 1.14
C VAL A 339 7.48 46.15 2.13
N PRO A 340 8.81 46.40 2.11
CA PRO A 340 9.41 47.41 2.97
C PRO A 340 8.81 48.79 2.68
N GLY A 341 8.54 49.56 3.74
CA GLY A 341 8.17 50.96 3.58
C GLY A 341 9.34 51.75 3.01
N VAL A 342 9.08 52.65 2.06
CA VAL A 342 10.10 53.54 1.49
C VAL A 342 10.03 54.88 2.22
N GLY A 343 11.16 55.28 2.82
CA GLY A 343 11.29 56.59 3.46
C GLY A 343 11.14 57.73 2.45
N GLY A 344 10.29 58.71 2.76
CA GLY A 344 10.11 59.91 1.97
C GLY A 344 11.16 60.99 2.22
N SER A 345 10.91 62.19 1.72
CA SER A 345 11.66 63.41 2.02
C SER A 345 10.71 64.54 2.45
N ALA A 346 11.15 65.39 3.39
CA ALA A 346 10.37 66.52 3.85
C ALA A 346 10.19 67.58 2.76
N ALA A 347 9.01 68.18 2.68
CA ALA A 347 8.83 69.46 1.99
C ALA A 347 9.46 70.58 2.82
N THR A 348 10.21 71.49 2.19
CA THR A 348 10.90 72.59 2.89
C THR A 348 10.82 73.93 2.16
N ILE A 349 10.94 75.00 2.92
CA ILE A 349 11.27 76.36 2.47
C ILE A 349 12.57 76.73 3.17
N THR A 350 13.64 76.94 2.41
CA THR A 350 14.95 77.28 2.96
C THR A 350 15.32 78.71 2.58
N ALA A 351 15.65 79.52 3.58
CA ALA A 351 16.12 80.88 3.41
C ALA A 351 17.40 80.94 2.58
N SER A 352 17.54 81.96 1.73
CA SER A 352 18.73 82.15 0.90
C SER A 352 19.88 82.80 1.65
N ALA A 353 19.64 83.38 2.82
CA ALA A 353 20.64 84.00 3.69
C ALA A 353 20.24 83.89 5.17
N ALA A 354 21.18 84.18 6.07
CA ALA A 354 20.88 84.32 7.49
C ALA A 354 19.99 85.57 7.73
N PRO A 355 19.13 85.57 8.77
CA PRO A 355 18.34 86.74 9.12
C PRO A 355 19.24 87.96 9.35
N THR A 356 18.88 89.10 8.75
CA THR A 356 19.60 90.38 8.94
C THR A 356 19.10 91.15 10.17
N SER A 357 17.94 90.78 10.71
CA SER A 357 17.39 91.30 11.95
C SER A 357 16.59 90.22 12.70
N TYR A 358 16.60 90.29 14.03
CA TYR A 358 15.68 89.56 14.92
C TYR A 358 14.65 90.50 15.58
N ASP A 359 14.74 91.80 15.31
CA ASP A 359 13.83 92.82 15.83
C ASP A 359 12.84 93.26 14.76
N PHE A 360 11.56 92.94 14.99
CA PHE A 360 10.42 93.29 14.15
C PHE A 360 9.43 94.21 14.89
N SER A 361 9.83 94.81 16.01
CA SER A 361 8.95 95.68 16.82
C SER A 361 8.63 97.02 16.14
N THR A 362 9.53 97.54 15.31
CA THR A 362 9.40 98.83 14.62
C THR A 362 8.94 98.69 13.16
N ALA A 363 9.15 97.51 12.56
CA ALA A 363 8.70 97.16 11.21
C ALA A 363 8.12 95.74 11.19
N PRO A 364 6.87 95.56 11.68
CA PRO A 364 6.23 94.25 11.70
C PRO A 364 6.03 93.69 10.29
N VAL A 365 6.19 92.38 10.14
CA VAL A 365 5.96 91.68 8.86
C VAL A 365 5.00 90.52 9.04
N THR A 366 4.13 90.33 8.06
CA THR A 366 3.20 89.20 8.01
C THR A 366 3.31 88.52 6.66
N PHE A 367 3.39 87.20 6.67
CA PHE A 367 3.43 86.35 5.49
C PHE A 367 2.59 85.10 5.73
N SER A 368 2.20 84.41 4.66
CA SER A 368 1.41 83.18 4.76
C SER A 368 2.19 81.98 4.26
N ILE A 369 2.08 80.86 4.97
CA ILE A 369 2.56 79.54 4.56
C ILE A 369 1.34 78.66 4.26
N SER A 370 1.27 78.08 3.08
CA SER A 370 0.20 77.17 2.68
C SER A 370 0.72 75.74 2.55
N TRP A 371 0.07 74.82 3.25
CA TRP A 371 0.43 73.42 3.35
C TRP A 371 -0.83 72.54 3.39
N GLN A 372 -0.86 71.47 2.57
CA GLN A 372 -1.99 70.52 2.48
C GLN A 372 -3.37 71.22 2.33
N GLY A 373 -3.43 72.29 1.52
CA GLY A 373 -4.67 73.04 1.28
C GLY A 373 -5.08 74.01 2.39
N THR A 374 -4.32 74.10 3.49
CA THR A 374 -4.56 75.05 4.60
C THR A 374 -3.51 76.16 4.60
N THR A 375 -3.94 77.40 4.78
CA THR A 375 -3.06 78.57 4.85
C THR A 375 -2.91 79.07 6.28
N TYR A 376 -1.67 79.18 6.74
CA TYR A 376 -1.28 79.65 8.06
C TYR A 376 -0.66 81.04 7.93
N ALA A 377 -1.18 82.01 8.68
CA ALA A 377 -0.60 83.34 8.75
C ALA A 377 0.50 83.38 9.83
N VAL A 378 1.68 83.84 9.47
CA VAL A 378 2.82 84.04 10.37
C VAL A 378 3.11 85.53 10.45
N SER A 379 3.07 86.09 11.66
CA SER A 379 3.36 87.49 11.94
C SER A 379 4.55 87.62 12.88
N LEU A 380 5.50 88.46 12.49
CA LEU A 380 6.68 88.82 13.28
C LEU A 380 6.53 90.28 13.70
N VAL A 381 6.35 90.54 15.00
CA VAL A 381 5.91 91.86 15.52
C VAL A 381 6.70 92.33 16.74
N THR A 382 7.71 91.58 17.17
CA THR A 382 8.49 91.84 18.39
C THR A 382 9.98 91.58 18.16
N ASN A 383 10.79 91.77 19.19
CA ASN A 383 12.20 91.40 19.19
C ASN A 383 12.39 89.97 19.71
N TYR A 384 12.82 89.07 18.82
CA TYR A 384 13.06 87.66 19.12
C TYR A 384 14.46 87.38 19.68
N VAL A 385 15.35 88.39 19.66
CA VAL A 385 16.73 88.42 20.20
C VAL A 385 17.70 87.46 19.50
N THR A 386 17.27 86.24 19.17
CA THR A 386 18.10 85.15 18.65
C THR A 386 17.35 84.34 17.59
N MET A 387 18.10 83.54 16.83
CA MET A 387 17.55 82.57 15.87
C MET A 387 16.59 81.58 16.52
N SER A 388 16.92 81.09 17.73
CA SER A 388 16.05 80.18 18.49
C SER A 388 14.72 80.82 18.88
N GLY A 389 14.73 82.10 19.25
CA GLY A 389 13.51 82.86 19.52
C GLY A 389 12.63 83.00 18.27
N LEU A 390 13.26 83.26 17.12
CA LEU A 390 12.57 83.39 15.84
C LEU A 390 11.95 82.06 15.38
N THR A 391 12.73 80.97 15.34
CA THR A 391 12.24 79.65 14.92
C THR A 391 11.16 79.12 15.86
N SER A 392 11.28 79.33 17.17
CA SER A 392 10.26 78.97 18.15
C SER A 392 8.95 79.73 17.90
N SER A 393 9.02 81.04 17.64
CA SER A 393 7.82 81.85 17.37
C SER A 393 7.15 81.53 16.03
N ILE A 394 7.91 81.12 15.02
CA ILE A 394 7.32 80.68 13.74
C ILE A 394 6.68 79.31 13.92
N THR A 395 7.37 78.38 14.60
CA THR A 395 6.85 77.03 14.87
C THR A 395 5.54 77.07 15.65
N SER A 396 5.42 77.94 16.66
CA SER A 396 4.19 78.06 17.44
C SER A 396 3.01 78.58 16.62
N GLN A 397 3.25 79.48 15.65
CA GLN A 397 2.23 79.99 14.73
C GLN A 397 1.83 78.98 13.64
N LEU A 398 2.69 77.99 13.36
CA LEU A 398 2.41 76.87 12.46
C LEU A 398 1.84 75.64 13.20
N SER A 399 1.44 75.79 14.47
CA SER A 399 0.86 74.69 15.26
C SER A 399 -0.33 74.05 14.54
N GLY A 400 -0.38 72.72 14.55
CA GLY A 400 -1.40 71.92 13.86
C GLY A 400 -1.15 71.70 12.36
N SER A 401 -0.15 72.34 11.75
CA SER A 401 0.24 72.09 10.34
C SER A 401 1.14 70.87 10.14
N GLY A 402 1.88 70.46 11.18
CA GLY A 402 2.97 69.49 11.06
C GLY A 402 4.29 70.06 10.51
N LEU A 403 4.33 71.36 10.18
CA LEU A 403 5.54 72.09 9.83
C LEU A 403 6.20 72.69 11.07
N VAL A 404 7.53 72.76 11.07
CA VAL A 404 8.33 73.40 12.10
C VAL A 404 9.38 74.30 11.45
N ALA A 405 9.73 75.39 12.13
CA ALA A 405 10.85 76.22 11.75
C ALA A 405 12.12 75.76 12.46
N ARG A 406 13.24 75.76 11.76
CA ARG A 406 14.53 75.24 12.19
C ARG A 406 15.64 76.18 11.77
N ASP A 407 16.77 76.08 12.47
CA ASP A 407 18.02 76.67 12.04
C ASP A 407 18.85 75.61 11.28
N ILE A 408 19.20 75.91 10.03
CA ILE A 408 20.10 75.13 9.19
C ILE A 408 21.32 76.00 8.88
N SER A 409 22.38 75.82 9.65
CA SER A 409 23.66 76.53 9.46
C SER A 409 23.51 78.06 9.39
N GLY A 410 22.66 78.64 10.25
CA GLY A 410 22.39 80.07 10.35
C GLY A 410 21.26 80.56 9.45
N ARG A 411 20.62 79.69 8.68
CA ARG A 411 19.48 80.02 7.81
C ARG A 411 18.18 79.45 8.35
N LEU A 412 17.10 80.19 8.17
CA LEU A 412 15.76 79.74 8.53
C LEU A 412 15.28 78.69 7.53
N GLU A 413 14.86 77.55 8.03
CA GLU A 413 14.14 76.55 7.25
C GLU A 413 12.78 76.28 7.87
N ILE A 414 11.72 76.24 7.06
CA ILE A 414 10.41 75.73 7.46
C ILE A 414 10.18 74.41 6.72
N GLY A 415 9.92 73.33 7.44
CA GLY A 415 9.64 72.04 6.81
C GLY A 415 8.91 71.08 7.73
N GLU A 416 8.53 69.92 7.20
CA GLU A 416 7.85 68.88 7.97
C GLU A 416 8.66 68.44 9.20
N ALA A 417 8.00 68.19 10.33
CA ALA A 417 8.64 67.92 11.63
C ALA A 417 9.48 66.63 11.69
N SER A 418 8.96 65.53 11.13
CA SER A 418 9.63 64.22 11.12
C SER A 418 8.94 63.26 10.16
N SER A 419 9.63 62.17 9.80
CA SER A 419 9.00 61.02 9.13
C SER A 419 7.91 60.39 10.03
N PRO A 420 6.81 59.85 9.49
CA PRO A 420 6.48 59.72 8.06
C PRO A 420 6.14 61.06 7.40
N PHE A 421 6.82 61.39 6.31
CA PHE A 421 6.59 62.63 5.57
C PHE A 421 5.31 62.50 4.74
N ALA A 422 4.47 63.51 4.78
CA ALA A 422 3.27 63.60 3.95
C ALA A 422 3.63 63.92 2.49
N GLY A 423 4.77 64.58 2.25
CA GLY A 423 5.23 64.97 0.93
C GLY A 423 4.36 66.04 0.27
N GLY A 424 4.79 66.53 -0.90
CA GLY A 424 4.15 67.63 -1.62
C GLY A 424 4.93 68.95 -1.51
N SER A 425 4.31 70.07 -1.86
CA SER A 425 4.98 71.37 -1.93
C SER A 425 4.41 72.34 -0.90
N ILE A 426 5.29 73.01 -0.15
CA ILE A 426 4.91 74.16 0.65
C ILE A 426 4.89 75.38 -0.28
N THR A 427 3.85 76.20 -0.19
CA THR A 427 3.75 77.47 -0.93
C THR A 427 3.64 78.63 0.06
N ASN A 428 4.03 79.83 -0.36
CA ASN A 428 4.08 80.99 0.52
C ASN A 428 3.74 82.29 -0.23
N SER A 429 3.27 83.29 0.52
CA SER A 429 3.25 84.67 0.04
C SER A 429 4.69 85.21 -0.05
N PRO A 430 4.92 86.46 -0.52
CA PRO A 430 6.23 87.08 -0.44
C PRO A 430 6.81 86.94 0.99
N LEU A 431 8.01 86.37 1.09
CA LEU A 431 8.70 86.14 2.35
C LEU A 431 9.52 87.38 2.72
N PRO A 432 9.59 87.77 4.00
CA PRO A 432 10.35 88.93 4.42
C PRO A 432 11.85 88.70 4.21
N ALA A 433 12.48 89.53 3.36
CA ALA A 433 13.92 89.44 3.05
C ALA A 433 14.81 89.55 4.30
N SER A 434 14.34 90.23 5.34
CA SER A 434 15.03 90.33 6.63
C SER A 434 15.15 89.00 7.39
N ALA A 435 14.27 88.01 7.10
CA ALA A 435 14.32 86.69 7.71
C ALA A 435 14.70 85.57 6.72
N PHE A 436 14.35 85.70 5.43
CA PHE A 436 14.54 84.66 4.42
C PHE A 436 15.58 84.98 3.32
N GLY A 437 16.09 86.21 3.26
CA GLY A 437 16.91 86.69 2.15
C GLY A 437 16.12 86.93 0.85
N ASP A 438 16.83 87.26 -0.23
CA ASP A 438 16.22 87.72 -1.49
C ASP A 438 15.72 86.59 -2.42
N ALA A 439 16.14 85.33 -2.19
CA ALA A 439 15.84 84.22 -3.09
C ALA A 439 15.62 82.87 -2.37
N PRO A 440 14.68 82.78 -1.41
CA PRO A 440 14.38 81.54 -0.70
C PRO A 440 13.94 80.43 -1.67
N VAL A 441 14.26 79.18 -1.31
CA VAL A 441 14.03 78.01 -2.16
C VAL A 441 13.01 77.08 -1.52
N ASN A 442 11.98 76.72 -2.28
CA ASN A 442 11.01 75.71 -1.87
C ASN A 442 11.38 74.36 -2.47
N THR A 443 11.64 73.37 -1.62
CA THR A 443 11.91 72.00 -2.05
C THR A 443 10.65 71.16 -1.84
N THR A 444 10.23 70.45 -2.89
CA THR A 444 9.08 69.54 -2.82
C THR A 444 9.49 68.25 -2.12
N GLY A 445 8.71 67.83 -1.13
CA GLY A 445 8.90 66.59 -0.39
C GLY A 445 8.29 65.38 -1.10
N VAL A 446 8.81 64.19 -0.83
CA VAL A 446 8.26 62.91 -1.28
C VAL A 446 7.56 62.23 -0.10
N LYS A 447 6.32 61.77 -0.31
CA LYS A 447 5.54 61.09 0.72
C LYS A 447 6.20 59.77 1.13
N SER A 448 6.33 59.51 2.44
CA SER A 448 6.74 58.20 2.95
C SER A 448 5.67 57.15 2.63
N ALA A 449 6.08 56.01 2.08
CA ALA A 449 5.19 54.87 1.85
C ALA A 449 5.23 53.91 3.04
N GLY A 450 4.06 53.50 3.53
CA GLY A 450 3.97 52.43 4.52
C GLY A 450 4.38 51.09 3.91
N GLY A 451 5.01 50.23 4.70
CA GLY A 451 5.23 48.83 4.31
C GLY A 451 3.98 47.98 4.53
N THR A 452 3.90 46.85 3.84
CA THR A 452 2.89 45.81 4.12
C THR A 452 3.57 44.64 4.82
N ALA A 453 2.89 44.06 5.81
CA ALA A 453 3.37 42.86 6.48
C ALA A 453 3.35 41.65 5.53
N GLU A 454 4.19 40.67 5.81
CA GLU A 454 4.17 39.37 5.15
C GLU A 454 2.83 38.67 5.44
N VAL A 455 2.22 38.09 4.40
CA VAL A 455 1.15 37.11 4.53
C VAL A 455 1.73 35.75 4.18
N ARG A 456 1.75 34.82 5.14
CA ARG A 456 2.24 33.47 4.89
C ARG A 456 1.22 32.66 4.09
N ALA A 457 1.71 31.86 3.14
CA ALA A 457 0.89 30.92 2.42
C ALA A 457 0.24 29.94 3.40
N HIS A 458 -1.06 29.70 3.23
CA HIS A 458 -1.79 28.76 4.07
C HIS A 458 -2.99 28.13 3.37
N ILE A 459 -3.38 26.97 3.88
CA ILE A 459 -4.56 26.23 3.44
C ILE A 459 -5.43 25.83 4.61
N THR A 460 -6.68 25.54 4.31
CA THR A 460 -7.58 24.80 5.19
C THR A 460 -8.08 23.55 4.47
N LEU A 461 -8.36 22.50 5.24
CA LEU A 461 -8.77 21.19 4.73
C LEU A 461 -10.17 20.83 5.23
N ALA A 462 -10.90 20.05 4.44
CA ALA A 462 -12.22 19.52 4.79
C ALA A 462 -12.38 18.08 4.29
N TYR A 463 -13.32 17.35 4.88
CA TYR A 463 -13.68 16.00 4.45
C TYR A 463 -14.62 16.02 3.25
N ASN A 464 -14.45 15.06 2.34
CA ASN A 464 -15.31 14.76 1.17
C ASN A 464 -15.36 15.85 0.07
N SER A 465 -15.37 17.14 0.41
CA SER A 465 -15.42 18.25 -0.55
C SER A 465 -14.89 19.55 0.07
N ALA A 466 -14.60 20.56 -0.75
CA ALA A 466 -14.12 21.87 -0.29
C ALA A 466 -15.09 22.59 0.67
N ALA A 467 -16.39 22.30 0.59
CA ALA A 467 -17.43 22.83 1.49
C ALA A 467 -17.93 21.80 2.52
N GLY A 468 -17.20 20.69 2.66
CA GLY A 468 -17.56 19.60 3.58
C GLY A 468 -17.25 19.94 5.03
N THR A 469 -17.22 18.90 5.89
CA THR A 469 -16.91 19.07 7.31
C THR A 469 -15.47 19.56 7.47
N PRO A 470 -15.24 20.67 8.21
CA PRO A 470 -13.90 21.16 8.49
C PRO A 470 -12.99 20.13 9.14
N PHE A 471 -11.72 20.07 8.73
CA PHE A 471 -10.71 19.23 9.37
C PHE A 471 -10.07 19.96 10.55
N THR A 472 -10.13 19.33 11.73
CA THR A 472 -9.56 19.86 12.99
C THR A 472 -8.64 18.84 13.68
N GLY A 473 -8.07 17.90 12.93
CA GLY A 473 -7.32 16.77 13.48
C GLY A 473 -5.89 17.07 13.92
N LEU A 474 -5.40 18.30 13.72
CA LEU A 474 -4.01 18.67 14.00
C LEU A 474 -3.89 19.55 15.25
N PRO A 475 -2.97 19.26 16.19
CA PRO A 475 -2.68 20.14 17.31
C PRO A 475 -2.07 21.48 16.84
N GLU A 476 -2.30 22.55 17.62
CA GLU A 476 -1.70 23.86 17.34
C GLU A 476 -0.18 23.85 17.56
N GLY A 477 0.52 24.75 16.86
CA GLY A 477 1.98 24.88 16.92
C GLY A 477 2.69 24.23 15.72
N ILE A 478 3.98 23.95 15.87
CA ILE A 478 4.78 23.32 14.81
C ILE A 478 4.47 21.82 14.81
N GLN A 479 3.96 21.33 13.69
CA GLN A 479 3.65 19.93 13.45
C GLN A 479 4.46 19.40 12.27
N ARG A 480 4.93 18.16 12.36
CA ARG A 480 5.66 17.49 11.29
C ARG A 480 4.80 16.39 10.69
N PHE A 481 4.47 16.49 9.40
CA PHE A 481 3.63 15.52 8.69
C PHE A 481 3.87 15.58 7.18
N SER A 482 3.44 14.54 6.46
CA SER A 482 3.44 14.53 4.99
C SER A 482 2.08 15.00 4.47
N LEU A 483 2.09 15.83 3.44
CA LEU A 483 0.90 16.31 2.77
C LEU A 483 1.16 16.35 1.26
N GLY A 484 0.39 15.58 0.51
CA GLY A 484 0.49 15.54 -0.95
C GLY A 484 -0.86 15.32 -1.61
N LEU A 485 -0.85 15.21 -2.95
CA LEU A 485 -2.03 14.83 -3.72
C LEU A 485 -2.56 13.48 -3.22
N ALA A 486 -3.86 13.22 -3.38
CA ALA A 486 -4.49 11.97 -2.96
C ALA A 486 -3.65 10.72 -3.33
N GLY A 487 -3.37 9.89 -2.32
CA GLY A 487 -2.52 8.70 -2.40
C GLY A 487 -1.02 8.95 -2.34
N ASN A 488 -0.55 10.21 -2.34
CA ASN A 488 0.87 10.60 -2.36
C ASN A 488 1.66 9.92 -3.50
N GLN A 489 1.00 9.73 -4.66
CA GLN A 489 1.55 8.95 -5.77
C GLN A 489 2.33 9.79 -6.77
N PHE A 490 3.45 9.24 -7.21
CA PHE A 490 4.32 9.78 -8.24
C PHE A 490 4.69 8.69 -9.23
N ARG A 491 4.93 9.05 -10.49
CA ARG A 491 5.41 8.12 -11.51
C ARG A 491 6.88 8.35 -11.77
N ILE A 492 7.65 7.26 -11.83
CA ILE A 492 9.07 7.29 -12.18
C ILE A 492 9.22 7.64 -13.67
N THR A 493 10.08 8.62 -13.96
CA THR A 493 10.40 9.06 -15.33
C THR A 493 11.84 8.73 -15.74
N ALA A 494 12.74 8.64 -14.76
CA ALA A 494 14.10 8.18 -14.95
C ALA A 494 14.64 7.58 -13.64
N ILE A 495 15.55 6.62 -13.76
CA ILE A 495 16.29 6.03 -12.65
C ILE A 495 17.78 6.12 -13.00
N ASP A 496 18.55 6.68 -12.09
CA ASP A 496 20.01 6.58 -12.04
C ASP A 496 20.41 5.78 -10.79
N SER A 497 21.69 5.48 -10.60
CA SER A 497 22.18 4.59 -9.52
C SER A 497 21.68 4.94 -8.12
N GLN A 498 21.53 6.23 -7.82
CA GLN A 498 21.12 6.74 -6.49
C GLN A 498 20.04 7.82 -6.59
N THR A 499 19.45 8.03 -7.76
CA THR A 499 18.47 9.10 -7.96
C THR A 499 17.30 8.63 -8.79
N VAL A 500 16.10 8.80 -8.23
CA VAL A 500 14.84 8.59 -8.94
C VAL A 500 14.30 9.94 -9.36
N THR A 501 14.05 10.11 -10.66
CA THR A 501 13.32 11.28 -11.18
C THR A 501 11.86 10.92 -11.33
N VAL A 502 10.97 11.77 -10.82
CA VAL A 502 9.53 11.52 -10.75
C VAL A 502 8.72 12.66 -11.32
N GLU A 503 7.50 12.35 -11.73
CA GLU A 503 6.47 13.32 -12.03
C GLU A 503 5.23 13.06 -11.17
N ARG A 504 4.54 14.14 -10.77
CA ARG A 504 3.24 14.02 -10.12
C ARG A 504 2.20 13.63 -11.17
N THR A 505 1.36 12.66 -10.84
CA THR A 505 0.28 12.22 -11.73
C THR A 505 -1.07 12.42 -11.07
N THR A 506 -2.06 12.86 -11.84
CA THR A 506 -3.46 12.87 -11.41
C THR A 506 -4.15 11.62 -11.92
N VAL A 507 -4.88 10.96 -11.03
CA VAL A 507 -5.70 9.79 -11.36
C VAL A 507 -7.15 10.26 -11.49
N THR A 508 -7.72 10.10 -12.68
CA THR A 508 -9.13 10.43 -12.97
C THR A 508 -9.88 9.18 -13.41
N THR A 509 -11.20 9.16 -13.19
CA THR A 509 -12.06 8.11 -13.73
C THR A 509 -12.68 8.61 -15.02
N GLY A 510 -12.44 7.90 -16.12
CA GLY A 510 -13.03 8.17 -17.42
C GLY A 510 -14.50 7.76 -17.50
N ALA A 511 -15.13 8.09 -18.62
CA ALA A 511 -16.59 7.97 -18.78
C ALA A 511 -17.10 6.52 -18.75
N ALA A 512 -16.23 5.53 -19.00
CA ALA A 512 -16.55 4.10 -18.93
C ALA A 512 -16.10 3.45 -17.61
N GLY A 513 -15.67 4.24 -16.62
CA GLY A 513 -15.16 3.74 -15.34
C GLY A 513 -13.69 3.29 -15.40
N GLU A 514 -12.99 3.59 -16.49
CA GLU A 514 -11.55 3.37 -16.64
C GLU A 514 -10.75 4.37 -15.80
N THR A 515 -9.60 3.95 -15.30
CA THR A 515 -8.69 4.86 -14.63
C THR A 515 -7.72 5.45 -15.63
N ILE A 516 -7.65 6.78 -15.65
CA ILE A 516 -6.78 7.57 -16.50
C ILE A 516 -5.75 8.27 -15.60
N THR A 517 -4.48 7.89 -15.75
CA THR A 517 -3.36 8.51 -15.06
C THR A 517 -2.66 9.49 -15.99
N THR A 518 -2.82 10.79 -15.74
CA THR A 518 -2.19 11.86 -16.53
C THR A 518 -1.10 12.58 -15.75
N PRO A 519 0.00 13.01 -16.39
CA PRO A 519 0.94 13.95 -15.78
C PRO A 519 0.21 15.21 -15.27
N ASP A 520 0.65 15.71 -14.11
CA ASP A 520 0.22 16.99 -13.58
C ASP A 520 1.31 18.05 -13.80
N PRO A 521 1.21 18.86 -14.86
CA PRO A 521 2.21 19.89 -15.16
C PRO A 521 2.13 21.10 -14.22
N SER A 522 1.11 21.18 -13.35
CA SER A 522 0.99 22.28 -12.38
C SER A 522 1.89 22.11 -11.16
N TRP A 523 2.45 20.90 -10.97
CA TRP A 523 3.36 20.62 -9.87
C TRP A 523 4.73 21.27 -10.10
N PRO A 524 5.20 22.15 -9.19
CA PRO A 524 6.50 22.80 -9.34
C PRO A 524 7.69 21.90 -8.99
N GLY A 525 7.45 20.71 -8.41
CA GLY A 525 8.49 19.85 -7.85
C GLY A 525 8.56 19.95 -6.31
N PHE A 526 9.37 19.08 -5.71
CA PHE A 526 9.72 19.08 -4.29
C PHE A 526 10.54 20.32 -3.91
N THR A 527 10.22 20.89 -2.75
CA THR A 527 11.06 21.90 -2.10
C THR A 527 12.31 21.22 -1.55
N GLU A 528 13.48 21.75 -1.91
CA GLU A 528 14.79 21.21 -1.51
C GLU A 528 14.86 20.95 0.00
N ARG A 529 15.06 19.69 0.38
CA ARG A 529 15.24 19.26 1.78
C ARG A 529 15.89 17.89 1.90
N THR A 530 16.58 17.67 3.01
CA THR A 530 17.10 16.36 3.41
C THR A 530 16.19 15.77 4.50
N LEU A 531 15.75 14.53 4.32
CA LEU A 531 14.78 13.84 5.18
C LEU A 531 15.37 12.52 5.66
N LEU A 532 15.36 12.31 6.98
CA LEU A 532 15.74 11.05 7.63
C LEU A 532 14.53 10.13 7.86
N ASP A 533 13.33 10.68 7.68
CA ASP A 533 12.03 10.09 8.01
C ASP A 533 11.11 10.05 6.78
N ALA A 534 11.67 10.19 5.59
CA ALA A 534 10.94 10.00 4.35
C ALA A 534 10.75 8.51 4.07
N THR A 535 9.64 8.18 3.42
CA THR A 535 9.34 6.80 3.04
C THR A 535 8.93 6.78 1.58
N VAL A 536 9.56 5.92 0.79
CA VAL A 536 9.23 5.72 -0.63
C VAL A 536 8.92 4.25 -0.82
N THR A 537 7.67 3.95 -1.15
CA THR A 537 7.19 2.58 -1.38
C THR A 537 6.59 2.47 -2.77
N GLY A 538 6.57 1.27 -3.32
CA GLY A 538 6.04 1.00 -4.65
C GLY A 538 5.73 -0.47 -4.80
N VAL A 539 4.91 -0.77 -5.79
CA VAL A 539 4.68 -2.15 -6.21
C VAL A 539 5.94 -2.66 -6.92
N SER A 540 6.36 -3.88 -6.64
CA SER A 540 7.37 -4.57 -7.42
C SER A 540 6.81 -4.86 -8.82
N ASP A 541 7.55 -4.52 -9.88
CA ASP A 541 7.19 -4.93 -11.25
C ASP A 541 7.74 -6.33 -11.61
N ASP A 542 8.32 -7.04 -10.63
CA ASP A 542 8.73 -8.43 -10.79
C ASP A 542 7.49 -9.33 -10.77
N TYR A 543 7.04 -9.72 -11.95
CA TYR A 543 5.97 -10.69 -12.12
C TYR A 543 6.57 -12.10 -12.19
N GLU A 544 6.42 -12.91 -11.13
CA GLU A 544 6.75 -14.33 -11.21
C GLU A 544 5.64 -15.09 -11.98
N TRP A 545 6.01 -15.64 -13.14
CA TRP A 545 5.14 -16.52 -13.90
C TRP A 545 5.09 -17.90 -13.23
N VAL A 546 3.95 -18.23 -12.62
CA VAL A 546 3.69 -19.58 -12.16
C VAL A 546 3.42 -20.44 -13.40
N GLY A 547 4.16 -21.54 -13.53
CA GLY A 547 4.22 -22.39 -14.72
C GLY A 547 2.88 -22.87 -15.30
N PRO A 548 2.90 -23.56 -16.46
CA PRO A 548 1.69 -24.02 -17.09
C PRO A 548 1.10 -25.17 -16.26
N PHE A 549 -0.21 -25.14 -15.99
CA PHE A 549 -0.93 -26.24 -15.33
C PHE A 549 -1.95 -26.86 -16.30
N LEU A 550 -2.25 -28.15 -16.08
CA LEU A 550 -3.19 -28.88 -16.94
C LEU A 550 -4.63 -28.42 -16.66
N ALA A 551 -5.27 -27.84 -17.67
CA ALA A 551 -6.64 -27.34 -17.60
C ALA A 551 -7.69 -28.36 -18.04
N CYS A 552 -7.26 -29.46 -18.68
CA CYS A 552 -8.10 -30.59 -19.06
C CYS A 552 -7.28 -31.89 -19.18
N PRO A 553 -7.90 -33.06 -19.01
CA PRO A 553 -7.27 -34.34 -19.29
C PRO A 553 -6.83 -34.48 -20.75
N ASP A 554 -5.82 -35.31 -20.99
CA ASP A 554 -5.30 -35.58 -22.33
C ASP A 554 -6.40 -36.01 -23.33
N GLY A 555 -6.41 -35.35 -24.49
CA GLY A 555 -7.31 -35.65 -25.60
C GLY A 555 -8.72 -35.06 -25.50
N ARG A 556 -8.97 -34.11 -24.58
CA ARG A 556 -10.26 -33.40 -24.44
C ARG A 556 -10.07 -31.89 -24.69
N ASN A 557 -11.06 -31.24 -25.28
CA ASN A 557 -11.08 -29.78 -25.42
C ASN A 557 -11.81 -29.14 -24.23
N THR A 558 -11.27 -28.03 -23.73
CA THR A 558 -11.89 -27.21 -22.68
C THR A 558 -12.85 -26.20 -23.30
N GLY A 559 -14.11 -26.18 -22.84
CA GLY A 559 -15.10 -25.19 -23.27
C GLY A 559 -15.08 -23.89 -22.44
N CYS A 560 -14.65 -23.95 -21.18
CA CYS A 560 -14.54 -22.79 -20.31
C CYS A 560 -13.47 -23.03 -19.21
N LEU A 561 -12.82 -21.94 -18.78
CA LEU A 561 -11.89 -21.92 -17.65
C LEU A 561 -12.45 -21.00 -16.57
N ARG A 562 -12.38 -21.44 -15.31
CA ARG A 562 -12.79 -20.64 -14.16
C ARG A 562 -11.71 -20.68 -13.09
N GLY A 563 -11.29 -19.50 -12.64
CA GLY A 563 -10.42 -19.33 -11.48
C GLY A 563 -11.16 -18.63 -10.34
N GLU A 564 -10.92 -19.06 -9.11
CA GLU A 564 -11.37 -18.37 -7.89
C GLU A 564 -10.16 -17.83 -7.15
N TYR A 565 -10.18 -16.54 -6.79
CA TYR A 565 -9.07 -15.84 -6.15
C TYR A 565 -9.51 -15.34 -4.79
N GLN A 566 -8.71 -15.62 -3.75
CA GLN A 566 -8.87 -15.04 -2.43
C GLN A 566 -7.89 -13.88 -2.30
N LEU A 567 -8.42 -12.66 -2.17
CA LEU A 567 -7.61 -11.46 -1.98
C LEU A 567 -7.59 -11.10 -0.48
N PRO A 568 -6.43 -10.77 0.10
CA PRO A 568 -6.37 -10.29 1.48
C PRO A 568 -7.07 -8.93 1.59
N GLU A 569 -7.94 -8.76 2.58
CA GLU A 569 -8.57 -7.47 2.88
C GLU A 569 -7.53 -6.52 3.49
N ARG A 570 -7.06 -5.53 2.72
CA ARG A 570 -6.54 -4.27 3.28
C ARG A 570 -7.54 -3.15 2.98
N PRO A 571 -8.00 -2.39 3.99
CA PRO A 571 -8.74 -1.17 3.74
C PRO A 571 -7.76 -0.10 3.27
N GLY A 572 -7.82 0.30 2.00
CA GLY A 572 -7.20 1.57 1.55
C GLY A 572 -6.54 1.58 0.18
N ALA A 573 -6.08 0.48 -0.39
CA ALA A 573 -5.41 0.54 -1.68
C ALA A 573 -5.49 -0.81 -2.41
N LEU A 574 -6.51 -0.97 -3.24
CA LEU A 574 -6.42 -1.82 -4.44
C LEU A 574 -7.48 -1.35 -5.42
N HIS A 575 -6.97 -0.82 -6.51
CA HIS A 575 -7.68 -0.54 -7.73
C HIS A 575 -8.57 -1.74 -8.10
N ARG A 576 -9.89 -1.55 -8.18
CA ARG A 576 -10.79 -2.54 -8.82
C ARG A 576 -10.51 -2.55 -10.32
N GLN A 577 -9.40 -3.13 -10.74
CA GLN A 577 -9.34 -3.70 -12.08
C GLN A 577 -10.18 -4.97 -12.06
N ARG A 578 -11.47 -4.84 -12.38
CA ARG A 578 -12.22 -5.95 -12.96
C ARG A 578 -11.50 -6.32 -14.25
N LYS A 579 -10.57 -7.28 -14.21
CA LYS A 579 -10.21 -8.02 -15.42
C LYS A 579 -11.47 -8.79 -15.82
N GLN A 580 -12.19 -8.23 -16.80
CA GLN A 580 -13.07 -9.01 -17.64
C GLN A 580 -12.27 -10.22 -18.13
N ALA A 581 -12.86 -11.40 -17.98
CA ALA A 581 -12.37 -12.61 -18.60
C ALA A 581 -12.07 -12.32 -20.07
N VAL A 582 -10.81 -12.44 -20.45
CA VAL A 582 -10.40 -12.37 -21.86
C VAL A 582 -11.04 -13.57 -22.53
N HIS A 583 -12.03 -13.30 -23.39
CA HIS A 583 -12.56 -14.26 -24.33
C HIS A 583 -11.41 -14.62 -25.28
N ALA A 584 -10.77 -15.77 -25.06
CA ALA A 584 -9.90 -16.36 -26.06
C ALA A 584 -10.79 -16.91 -27.18
N GLY A 585 -11.15 -16.05 -28.12
CA GLY A 585 -11.67 -16.45 -29.41
C GLY A 585 -10.62 -17.26 -30.14
N THR A 586 -11.01 -18.44 -30.58
CA THR A 586 -10.23 -19.31 -31.46
C THR A 586 -9.90 -18.56 -32.75
N PRO A 587 -8.64 -18.41 -33.18
CA PRO A 587 -8.35 -18.29 -34.59
C PRO A 587 -8.38 -19.71 -35.15
N GLY A 588 -9.40 -20.00 -35.94
CA GLY A 588 -9.27 -21.08 -36.91
C GLY A 588 -8.14 -20.72 -37.87
N ASP A 589 -7.41 -21.73 -38.33
CA ASP A 589 -7.29 -21.91 -39.77
C ASP A 589 -7.07 -23.38 -40.15
N PRO A 590 -7.61 -23.81 -41.30
CA PRO A 590 -7.50 -25.15 -41.85
C PRO A 590 -6.19 -25.32 -42.65
N VAL A 591 -6.01 -26.54 -43.21
CA VAL A 591 -4.92 -27.01 -44.09
C VAL A 591 -3.74 -27.55 -43.28
N SER A 592 -3.40 -28.84 -43.31
CA SER A 592 -3.41 -29.84 -44.40
C SER A 592 -3.83 -31.24 -43.93
#